data_AF-A0A519QZS4-F1
#
_entry.id   AF-A0A519QZS4-F1
#
_cell.length_a   1.000
_cell.length_b   1.000
_cell.length_c   1.000
_cell.angle_alpha   90.00
_cell.angle_beta   90.00
_cell.angle_gamma   90.00
#
_symmetry.space_group_name_H-M   'P 1'
#
loop_
_entity.id
_entity.type
_entity.pdbx_description
1 polymer ?
#
loop_
_entity_poly.entity_id
_entity_poly.type
_entity_poly.pdbx_seq_one_letter_code
_entity_poly.pdbx_strand_id
1 'polypeptide(L)'
;MKRILLLVLTVVLLAGCAVAGPDKKAVGTPYKTHNAHNPYIYINGYLDYETVQLPLLKGGDTIHLNELRFNEVYASMYTKQVMFDKFGNWTKEIWLEGAYSPILLWENVKLFDDEAELYSVSANGIESMEEMYASVVVFDAQNKDC
;
A
#
# COMPACT_ATOMS: atom_id res chain seq x y z
N MET A 1 -38.67 -40.09 -29.08
CA MET A 1 -38.35 -38.65 -29.21
C MET A 1 -37.47 -38.24 -28.03
N LYS A 2 -36.17 -38.06 -28.28
CA LYS A 2 -35.13 -37.73 -27.28
C LYS A 2 -35.34 -36.29 -26.81
N ARG A 3 -35.51 -36.07 -25.50
CA ARG A 3 -35.40 -34.73 -24.90
C ARG A 3 -33.96 -34.54 -24.42
N ILE A 4 -33.39 -33.44 -24.89
CA ILE A 4 -31.99 -33.06 -24.82
C ILE A 4 -31.63 -32.70 -23.37
N LEU A 5 -30.53 -33.28 -22.90
CA LEU A 5 -29.87 -32.95 -21.64
C LEU A 5 -29.32 -31.53 -21.74
N LEU A 6 -29.88 -30.56 -21.00
CA LEU A 6 -29.29 -29.24 -20.87
C LEU A 6 -28.05 -29.35 -19.97
N LEU A 7 -26.88 -29.38 -20.59
CA LEU A 7 -25.59 -29.19 -19.92
C LEU A 7 -25.50 -27.72 -19.52
N VAL A 8 -25.73 -27.42 -18.24
CA VAL A 8 -25.44 -26.10 -17.67
C VAL A 8 -23.93 -26.01 -17.54
N LEU A 9 -23.29 -25.38 -18.53
CA LEU A 9 -21.88 -25.04 -18.49
C LEU A 9 -21.72 -23.87 -17.52
N THR A 10 -21.48 -24.16 -16.23
CA THR A 10 -20.99 -23.17 -15.26
C THR A 10 -19.59 -22.76 -15.70
N VAL A 11 -19.51 -21.69 -16.48
CA VAL A 11 -18.26 -20.96 -16.70
C VAL A 11 -17.94 -20.26 -15.37
N VAL A 12 -17.09 -20.90 -14.57
CA VAL A 12 -16.42 -20.24 -13.45
C VAL A 12 -15.43 -19.26 -14.08
N LEU A 13 -15.88 -18.02 -14.27
CA LEU A 13 -14.99 -16.90 -14.54
C LEU A 13 -14.14 -16.72 -13.29
N LEU A 14 -12.94 -17.32 -13.30
CA LEU A 14 -11.85 -16.92 -12.41
C LEU A 14 -11.51 -15.46 -12.76
N ALA A 15 -12.17 -14.53 -12.10
CA ALA A 15 -11.71 -13.16 -11.98
C ALA A 15 -10.46 -13.20 -11.09
N GLY A 16 -9.33 -13.65 -11.66
CA GLY A 16 -8.03 -13.35 -11.08
C GLY A 16 -7.88 -11.84 -11.18
N CYS A 17 -7.69 -11.16 -10.05
CA CYS A 17 -7.20 -9.79 -10.05
C CYS A 17 -5.89 -9.76 -10.84
N ALA A 18 -5.96 -9.36 -12.10
CA ALA A 18 -4.78 -8.98 -12.84
C ALA A 18 -4.30 -7.68 -12.19
N VAL A 19 -3.20 -7.75 -11.45
CA VAL A 19 -2.46 -6.55 -11.04
C VAL A 19 -2.16 -5.78 -12.33
N ALA A 20 -2.82 -4.64 -12.50
CA ALA A 20 -2.48 -3.73 -13.58
C ALA A 20 -0.99 -3.36 -13.39
N GLY A 21 -0.15 -3.70 -14.37
CA GLY A 21 1.25 -3.29 -14.35
C GLY A 21 1.35 -1.76 -14.25
N PRO A 22 2.37 -1.21 -13.58
CA PRO A 22 2.38 0.19 -13.22
C PRO A 22 2.41 1.08 -14.46
N ASP A 23 1.38 1.91 -14.63
CA ASP A 23 1.49 3.12 -15.42
C ASP A 23 2.47 4.03 -14.68
N LYS A 24 3.76 3.94 -15.07
CA LYS A 24 4.88 4.70 -14.49
C LYS A 24 4.82 6.18 -14.88
N LYS A 25 3.72 6.85 -14.54
CA LYS A 25 3.56 8.28 -14.75
C LYS A 25 3.63 8.97 -13.40
N ALA A 26 4.61 9.85 -13.26
CA ALA A 26 4.74 10.70 -12.11
C ALA A 26 3.47 11.51 -11.86
N VAL A 27 3.15 11.69 -10.57
CA VAL A 27 2.01 12.45 -10.06
C VAL A 27 2.54 13.64 -9.27
N GLY A 28 1.86 14.77 -9.36
CA GLY A 28 2.23 15.98 -8.61
C GLY A 28 3.24 16.87 -9.34
N THR A 29 3.86 17.79 -8.60
CA THR A 29 4.80 18.78 -9.15
C THR A 29 6.24 18.43 -8.75
N PRO A 30 7.16 18.23 -9.70
CA PRO A 30 8.55 17.94 -9.38
C PRO A 30 9.23 19.17 -8.75
N TYR A 31 9.97 18.93 -7.68
CA TYR A 31 10.80 19.90 -6.96
C TYR A 31 12.24 19.40 -6.96
N LYS A 32 13.15 20.21 -7.52
CA LYS A 32 14.57 19.85 -7.64
C LYS A 32 15.26 19.95 -6.28
N THR A 33 15.98 18.91 -5.90
CA THR A 33 16.75 18.86 -4.66
C THR A 33 18.26 19.05 -4.92
N HIS A 34 19.04 19.17 -3.85
CA HIS A 34 20.50 19.09 -3.90
C HIS A 34 21.03 17.67 -3.68
N ASN A 35 20.14 16.70 -3.46
CA ASN A 35 20.49 15.30 -3.25
C ASN A 35 20.71 14.63 -4.61
N ALA A 36 21.88 14.03 -4.81
CA ALA A 36 22.21 13.33 -6.05
C ALA A 36 21.45 12.00 -6.22
N HIS A 37 21.02 11.37 -5.12
CA HIS A 37 20.27 10.11 -5.16
C HIS A 37 18.81 10.37 -5.55
N ASN A 38 18.26 11.47 -5.03
CA ASN A 38 16.86 11.85 -5.20
C ASN A 38 16.78 13.27 -5.78
N PRO A 39 17.21 13.48 -7.05
CA PRO A 39 17.36 14.82 -7.63
C PRO A 39 16.03 15.57 -7.78
N TYR A 40 14.91 14.84 -7.75
CA TYR A 40 13.57 15.39 -7.75
C TYR A 40 12.71 14.67 -6.73
N ILE A 41 11.96 15.44 -5.95
CA ILE A 41 10.86 14.96 -5.12
C ILE A 41 9.56 15.59 -5.60
N TYR A 42 8.42 14.98 -5.34
CA TYR A 42 7.13 15.35 -5.92
C TYR A 42 6.18 15.92 -4.87
N ILE A 43 5.88 17.22 -5.00
CA ILE A 43 4.88 17.90 -4.16
C ILE A 43 3.49 17.40 -4.57
N ASN A 44 2.71 16.96 -3.58
CA ASN A 44 1.37 16.39 -3.76
C ASN A 44 1.35 15.20 -4.73
N GLY A 45 2.37 14.33 -4.68
CA GLY A 45 2.43 13.13 -5.49
C GLY A 45 3.74 12.35 -5.28
N TYR A 46 4.15 11.62 -6.32
CA TYR A 46 5.26 10.67 -6.32
C TYR A 46 5.79 10.48 -7.76
N LEU A 47 7.03 10.01 -7.90
CA LEU A 47 7.63 9.70 -9.21
C LEU A 47 7.03 8.43 -9.82
N ASP A 48 7.06 7.37 -9.02
CA ASP A 48 6.51 6.05 -9.36
C ASP A 48 6.12 5.32 -8.07
N TYR A 49 5.65 4.09 -8.22
CA TYR A 49 5.32 3.22 -7.11
C TYR A 49 5.75 1.79 -7.41
N GLU A 50 6.00 1.03 -6.36
CA GLU A 50 6.38 -0.37 -6.44
C GLU A 50 5.92 -1.14 -5.21
N THR A 51 5.79 -2.46 -5.35
CA THR A 51 5.55 -3.36 -4.22
C THR A 51 6.86 -4.07 -3.88
N VAL A 52 7.32 -3.93 -2.63
CA VAL A 52 8.55 -4.52 -2.11
C VAL A 52 8.22 -5.55 -1.03
N GLN A 53 9.00 -6.63 -0.96
CA GLN A 53 8.88 -7.63 0.10
C GLN A 53 9.63 -7.16 1.36
N LEU A 54 8.89 -6.80 2.41
CA LEU A 54 9.43 -6.39 3.71
C LEU A 54 9.57 -7.61 4.64
N PRO A 55 10.78 -8.01 5.04
CA PRO A 55 10.96 -9.10 6.00
C PRO A 55 10.61 -8.66 7.43
N LEU A 56 9.86 -9.50 8.14
CA LEU A 56 9.55 -9.35 9.57
C LEU A 56 9.88 -10.62 10.34
N LEU A 57 10.49 -10.47 11.51
CA LEU A 57 10.75 -11.56 12.44
C LEU A 57 9.52 -11.83 13.30
N LYS A 58 8.97 -13.05 13.24
CA LYS A 58 7.81 -13.48 14.02
C LYS A 58 8.08 -14.87 14.60
N GLY A 59 8.22 -14.97 15.92
CA GLY A 59 8.35 -16.26 16.61
C GLY A 59 9.62 -17.05 16.27
N GLY A 60 10.67 -16.39 15.77
CA GLY A 60 11.90 -17.03 15.32
C GLY A 60 11.98 -17.28 13.81
N ASP A 61 10.86 -17.13 13.08
CA ASP A 61 10.80 -17.22 11.63
C ASP A 61 10.78 -15.84 10.97
N THR A 62 11.13 -15.79 9.69
CA THR A 62 10.98 -14.58 8.85
C THR A 62 9.73 -14.72 7.97
N ILE A 63 8.77 -13.82 8.15
CA ILE A 63 7.65 -13.64 7.22
C ILE A 63 7.96 -12.45 6.31
N HIS A 64 7.32 -12.39 5.14
CA HIS A 64 7.45 -11.26 4.22
C HIS A 64 6.09 -10.61 4.04
N LEU A 65 6.07 -9.28 4.05
CA LEU A 65 4.89 -8.48 3.78
C LEU A 65 5.05 -7.72 2.46
N ASN A 66 3.95 -7.51 1.74
CA ASN A 66 3.86 -6.63 0.59
C ASN A 66 3.78 -5.18 1.07
N GLU A 67 4.86 -4.43 0.90
CA GLU A 67 4.88 -2.99 1.13
C GLU A 67 4.69 -2.27 -0.21
N LEU A 68 3.58 -1.55 -0.36
CA LEU A 68 3.40 -0.62 -1.47
C LEU A 68 4.12 0.70 -1.15
N ARG A 69 5.15 1.01 -1.91
CA ARG A 69 5.94 2.25 -1.79
C ARG A 69 5.57 3.22 -2.90
N PHE A 70 5.42 4.49 -2.51
CA PHE A 70 5.33 5.64 -3.41
C PHE A 70 6.64 6.40 -3.31
N ASN A 71 7.42 6.38 -4.39
CA ASN A 71 8.80 6.83 -4.40
C ASN A 71 8.91 8.32 -4.73
N GLU A 72 9.98 8.95 -4.24
CA GLU A 72 10.30 10.36 -4.45
C GLU A 72 9.19 11.32 -4.00
N VAL A 73 8.49 10.98 -2.92
CA VAL A 73 7.51 11.88 -2.30
C VAL A 73 8.20 13.09 -1.68
N TYR A 74 7.50 14.21 -1.57
CA TYR A 74 8.03 15.37 -0.86
C TYR A 74 8.13 15.16 0.67
N ALA A 75 7.29 14.29 1.24
CA ALA A 75 7.37 13.89 2.65
C ALA A 75 6.91 12.43 2.83
N SER A 76 7.61 11.66 3.66
CA SER A 76 7.27 10.28 4.05
C SER A 76 5.91 10.15 4.72
N MET A 77 5.37 11.26 5.23
CA MET A 77 4.09 11.32 5.92
C MET A 77 2.88 11.34 4.97
N TYR A 78 3.06 11.34 3.65
CA TYR A 78 1.97 11.46 2.69
C TYR A 78 0.92 10.36 2.80
N THR A 79 1.31 9.10 2.96
CA THR A 79 0.33 8.00 3.15
C THR A 79 -0.40 8.13 4.48
N LYS A 80 0.28 8.54 5.55
CA LYS A 80 -0.34 8.83 6.86
C LYS A 80 -1.37 9.96 6.75
N GLN A 81 -1.05 11.02 6.01
CA GLN A 81 -1.97 12.13 5.77
C GLN A 81 -3.20 11.68 4.98
N VAL A 82 -3.02 10.93 3.89
CA VAL A 82 -4.15 10.41 3.09
C VAL A 82 -5.08 9.53 3.94
N MET A 83 -4.49 8.66 4.78
CA MET A 83 -5.26 7.81 5.68
C MET A 83 -6.00 8.63 6.75
N PHE A 84 -5.37 9.67 7.30
CA PHE A 84 -6.02 10.57 8.24
C PHE A 84 -7.16 11.36 7.61
N ASP A 85 -6.94 11.92 6.41
CA ASP A 85 -7.95 12.71 5.70
C ASP A 85 -9.17 11.84 5.35
N LYS A 86 -8.96 10.55 5.06
CA LYS A 86 -10.04 9.62 4.72
C LYS A 86 -10.74 9.00 5.94
N PHE A 87 -10.00 8.63 6.99
CA PHE A 87 -10.52 7.80 8.08
C PHE A 87 -10.43 8.44 9.46
N GLY A 88 -9.82 9.62 9.57
CA GLY A 88 -9.53 10.29 10.84
C GLY A 88 -8.39 9.63 11.60
N ASN A 89 -8.46 9.67 12.93
CA ASN A 89 -7.41 9.15 13.80
C ASN A 89 -7.17 7.66 13.55
N TRP A 90 -5.90 7.26 13.61
CA TRP A 90 -5.48 5.87 13.58
C TRP A 90 -5.98 5.12 14.84
N THR A 91 -6.09 3.81 14.70
CA THR A 91 -6.45 2.89 15.80
C THR A 91 -5.26 2.67 16.72
N LYS A 92 -4.05 2.54 16.16
CA LYS A 92 -2.84 2.21 16.92
C LYS A 92 -1.57 2.82 16.34
N GLU A 93 -0.65 3.17 17.23
CA GLU A 93 0.73 3.49 16.88
C GLU A 93 1.63 2.28 17.15
N ILE A 94 2.54 2.01 16.23
CA ILE A 94 3.57 0.99 16.38
C ILE A 94 4.93 1.69 16.30
N TRP A 95 5.63 1.72 17.42
CA TRP A 95 6.95 2.32 17.54
C TRP A 95 8.03 1.26 17.34
N LEU A 96 8.86 1.45 16.31
CA LEU A 96 10.07 0.67 16.13
C LEU A 96 11.21 1.32 16.91
N GLU A 97 12.11 0.51 17.46
CA GLU A 97 13.27 1.01 18.21
C GLU A 97 14.12 1.93 17.32
N GLY A 98 14.39 3.15 17.79
CA GLY A 98 15.17 4.15 17.06
C GLY A 98 14.42 4.89 15.94
N ALA A 99 13.14 4.60 15.71
CA ALA A 99 12.36 5.30 14.69
C ALA A 99 11.98 6.73 15.14
N TYR A 100 12.07 7.68 14.20
CA TYR A 100 11.69 9.08 14.45
C TYR A 100 10.17 9.29 14.46
N SER A 101 9.41 8.45 13.74
CA SER A 101 7.95 8.49 13.71
C SER A 101 7.36 7.09 13.81
N PRO A 102 6.15 6.93 14.36
CA PRO A 102 5.51 5.64 14.46
C PRO A 102 4.95 5.21 13.09
N ILE A 103 4.78 3.90 12.93
CA ILE A 103 3.86 3.34 11.96
C ILE A 103 2.44 3.58 12.51
N LEU A 104 1.55 4.09 11.67
CA LEU A 104 0.16 4.34 12.04
C LEU A 104 -0.73 3.26 11.43
N LEU A 105 -1.60 2.66 12.25
CA LEU A 105 -2.48 1.56 11.86
C LEU A 105 -3.95 1.97 11.98
N TRP A 106 -4.71 1.80 10.90
CA TRP A 106 -6.17 1.87 10.88
C TRP A 106 -6.73 0.47 10.72
N GLU A 107 -7.54 0.03 11.67
CA GLU A 107 -8.17 -1.29 11.62
C GLU A 107 -9.65 -1.17 11.21
N ASN A 108 -10.15 -2.17 10.47
CA ASN A 108 -11.56 -2.29 10.07
C ASN A 108 -12.07 -1.08 9.27
N VAL A 109 -11.25 -0.54 8.35
CA VAL A 109 -11.62 0.57 7.48
C VAL A 109 -12.11 0.10 6.12
N LYS A 110 -13.07 0.81 5.57
CA LYS A 110 -13.60 0.57 4.23
C LYS A 110 -12.72 1.27 3.19
N LEU A 111 -11.79 0.54 2.58
CA LEU A 111 -10.82 1.12 1.66
C LEU A 111 -11.46 1.59 0.34
N PHE A 112 -12.44 0.84 -0.16
CA PHE A 112 -13.20 1.14 -1.37
C PHE A 112 -14.67 1.40 -1.02
N ASP A 113 -15.19 2.56 -1.44
CA ASP A 113 -16.48 3.07 -0.99
C ASP A 113 -17.69 2.21 -1.45
N ASP A 114 -17.48 1.40 -2.48
CA ASP A 114 -18.43 0.50 -3.11
C ASP A 114 -18.37 -0.95 -2.62
N GLU A 115 -17.35 -1.33 -1.84
CA GLU A 115 -17.18 -2.70 -1.35
C GLU A 115 -17.63 -2.87 0.11
N ALA A 116 -18.06 -4.06 0.51
CA ALA A 116 -18.40 -4.32 1.91
C ALA A 116 -17.19 -4.74 2.76
N GLU A 117 -16.09 -5.12 2.10
CA GLU A 117 -14.89 -5.63 2.74
C GLU A 117 -14.23 -4.56 3.61
N LEU A 118 -13.72 -4.99 4.75
CA LEU A 118 -12.97 -4.14 5.68
C LEU A 118 -11.50 -4.54 5.66
N TYR A 119 -10.64 -3.55 5.80
CA TYR A 119 -9.20 -3.72 5.72
C TYR A 119 -8.53 -3.17 6.97
N SER A 120 -7.34 -3.69 7.24
CA SER A 120 -6.38 -3.08 8.15
C SER A 120 -5.24 -2.50 7.31
N VAL A 121 -5.00 -1.21 7.45
CA VAL A 121 -3.99 -0.49 6.66
C VAL A 121 -3.00 0.16 7.60
N SER A 122 -1.73 -0.20 7.45
CA SER A 122 -0.64 0.49 8.13
C SER A 122 0.05 1.44 7.17
N ALA A 123 0.39 2.63 7.63
CA ALA A 123 1.09 3.65 6.85
C ALA A 123 2.42 4.02 7.51
N ASN A 124 3.47 4.06 6.68
CA ASN A 124 4.82 4.42 7.10
C ASN A 124 5.53 5.20 5.98
N GLY A 125 6.83 5.45 6.15
CA GLY A 125 7.71 5.95 5.10
C GLY A 125 9.12 6.16 5.62
N ILE A 126 10.04 6.48 4.71
CA ILE A 126 11.44 6.78 5.01
C ILE A 126 11.80 8.13 4.40
N GLU A 127 12.57 8.90 5.18
CA GLU A 127 13.27 10.09 4.71
C GLU A 127 14.76 9.91 5.06
N SER A 128 15.57 9.60 4.05
CA SER A 128 17.02 9.54 4.16
C SER A 128 17.68 10.18 2.95
N MET A 129 19.02 10.19 2.92
CA MET A 129 19.74 10.64 1.74
C MET A 129 19.65 9.63 0.59
N GLU A 130 19.33 8.38 0.90
CA GLU A 130 19.31 7.27 -0.04
C GLU A 130 17.90 6.93 -0.52
N GLU A 131 16.90 7.14 0.32
CA GLU A 131 15.51 6.75 0.08
C GLU A 131 14.56 7.85 0.53
N MET A 132 13.57 8.15 -0.31
CA MET A 132 12.50 9.09 0.00
C MET A 132 11.19 8.47 -0.47
N TYR A 133 10.42 7.88 0.45
CA TYR A 133 9.17 7.24 0.09
C TYR A 133 8.13 7.33 1.21
N ALA A 134 6.86 7.28 0.81
CA ALA A 134 5.74 6.98 1.70
C ALA A 134 5.20 5.60 1.34
N SER A 135 4.73 4.84 2.31
CA SER A 135 4.30 3.46 2.07
C SER A 135 3.06 3.06 2.85
N VAL A 136 2.45 1.97 2.39
CA VAL A 136 1.40 1.25 3.09
C VAL A 136 1.59 -0.26 3.02
N VAL A 137 1.07 -0.95 4.03
CA VAL A 137 0.82 -2.41 4.02
C VAL A 137 -0.67 -2.62 4.30
N VAL A 138 -1.31 -3.50 3.55
CA VAL A 138 -2.76 -3.73 3.59
C VAL A 138 -3.05 -5.19 3.90
N PHE A 139 -3.91 -5.42 4.88
CA PHE A 139 -4.46 -6.72 5.22
C PHE A 139 -5.97 -6.74 4.99
N ASP A 140 -6.48 -7.83 4.43
CA ASP A 140 -7.93 -8.08 4.33
C ASP A 140 -8.55 -8.41 5.70
N ALA A 141 -9.88 -8.60 5.74
CA ALA A 141 -10.57 -8.91 6.98
C ALA A 141 -10.18 -10.28 7.59
N GLN A 142 -9.45 -11.13 6.85
CA GLN A 142 -8.91 -12.40 7.33
C GLN A 142 -7.43 -12.27 7.77
N ASN A 143 -6.90 -11.05 7.85
CA ASN A 143 -5.50 -10.73 8.15
C ASN A 143 -4.51 -11.32 7.14
N LYS A 144 -4.94 -11.51 5.89
CA LYS A 144 -4.06 -11.90 4.80
C LYS A 144 -3.54 -10.64 4.11
N ASP A 145 -2.23 -10.63 3.94
CA ASP A 145 -1.51 -9.60 3.20
C ASP A 145 -1.95 -9.56 1.73
N CYS A 146 -2.21 -8.35 1.23
CA CYS A 146 -2.83 -8.08 -0.07
C CYS A 146 -1.83 -7.57 -1.11
#